data_AF-A0A7W6LXB8-F1
#
_entry.id   AF-A0A7W6LXB8-F1
#
_cell.length_a   1.000
_cell.length_b   1.000
_cell.length_c   1.000
_cell.angle_alpha   90.00
_cell.angle_beta   90.00
_cell.angle_gamma   90.00
#
_symmetry.space_group_name_H-M   'P 1'
#
loop_
_entity.id
_entity.type
_entity.pdbx_description
1 polymer ?
#
loop_
_entity_poly.entity_id
_entity_poly.type
_entity_poly.pdbx_seq_one_letter_code
_entity_poly.pdbx_strand_id
1 'polypeptide(L)'
;MVLLATATRLCHCPVVIDPSLSEAVKAVASLQGAFRLRSGQTSSTYFDKYRFEADPALLRHVAAEMVSLLPEGSEVLAGLELGGVPIATAMSLETGLPAAFVRKKAKDYGTCQAVEGGDIAGKRVVLVEDVITTGGAVADAARLIEEAGAQVIAVVCAIWRGDGPPAIAAAPGLPVFAAMQKGDLLD
;
A
#
# COMPACT_ATOMS: atom_id res chain seq x y z
N MET A 1 10.93 35.22 15.43
CA MET A 1 9.96 34.33 16.10
C MET A 1 9.71 33.16 15.17
N VAL A 2 10.61 32.16 15.20
CA VAL A 2 10.54 30.97 14.33
C VAL A 2 9.88 29.87 15.16
N LEU A 3 8.69 29.45 14.74
CA LEU A 3 7.95 28.36 15.35
C LEU A 3 8.69 27.05 15.03
N LEU A 4 9.39 26.47 16.01
CA LEU A 4 9.81 25.07 15.91
C LEU A 4 8.56 24.21 16.07
N ALA A 5 8.08 23.64 14.96
CA ALA A 5 7.10 22.58 14.99
C ALA A 5 7.72 21.37 15.71
N THR A 6 7.16 21.05 16.87
CA THR A 6 7.50 19.85 17.63
C THR A 6 7.04 18.63 16.83
N ALA A 7 8.00 17.85 16.34
CA ALA A 7 7.76 16.53 15.77
C ALA A 7 7.03 15.67 16.81
N THR A 8 5.73 15.49 16.63
CA THR A 8 4.93 14.56 17.40
C THR A 8 5.49 13.19 17.12
N ARG A 9 6.09 12.55 18.14
CA ARG A 9 6.49 11.15 18.05
C ARG A 9 5.24 10.34 17.79
N LEU A 10 5.02 9.92 16.54
CA LEU A 10 4.11 8.83 16.22
C LEU A 10 4.64 7.62 16.97
N CYS A 11 4.00 7.29 18.09
CA CYS A 11 4.25 6.06 18.81
C CYS A 11 3.99 4.91 17.85
N HIS A 12 5.05 4.26 17.40
CA HIS A 12 5.02 3.02 16.66
C HIS A 12 4.56 1.94 17.65
N CYS A 13 3.25 1.87 17.91
CA CYS A 13 2.67 0.73 18.60
C CYS A 13 2.88 -0.45 17.63
N PRO A 14 3.60 -1.52 18.02
CA PRO A 14 3.70 -2.68 17.17
C PRO A 14 2.29 -3.24 17.05
N VAL A 15 1.67 -3.02 15.89
CA VAL A 15 0.43 -3.70 15.54
C VAL A 15 0.76 -5.17 15.55
N VAL A 16 0.16 -5.90 16.49
CA VAL A 16 0.32 -7.34 16.60
C VAL A 16 -0.54 -7.92 15.50
N ILE A 17 0.10 -8.26 14.39
CA ILE A 17 -0.54 -8.90 13.25
C ILE A 17 -1.05 -10.27 13.71
N ASP A 18 -2.28 -10.60 13.34
CA ASP A 18 -2.81 -11.94 13.55
C ASP A 18 -1.91 -12.96 12.82
N PRO A 19 -1.17 -13.82 13.55
CA PRO A 19 -0.29 -14.81 12.93
C PRO A 19 -1.05 -15.75 11.99
N SER A 20 -2.36 -15.94 12.22
CA SER A 20 -3.21 -16.76 11.35
C SER A 20 -3.44 -16.13 9.97
N LEU A 21 -3.42 -14.78 9.86
CA LEU A 21 -3.58 -14.09 8.59
C LEU A 21 -2.34 -14.27 7.70
N SER A 22 -1.14 -14.08 8.26
CA SER A 22 0.11 -14.26 7.53
C SER A 22 0.23 -15.67 6.96
N GLU A 23 -0.12 -16.69 7.75
CA GLU A 23 -0.15 -18.09 7.30
C GLU A 23 -1.21 -18.34 6.21
N ALA A 24 -2.40 -17.76 6.34
CA ALA A 24 -3.45 -17.91 5.33
C ALA A 24 -3.06 -17.25 3.99
N VAL A 25 -2.50 -16.03 4.04
CA VAL A 25 -1.97 -15.33 2.86
C VAL A 25 -0.83 -16.13 2.23
N LYS A 26 0.12 -16.62 3.04
CA LYS A 26 1.24 -17.46 2.57
C LYS A 26 0.74 -18.72 1.88
N ALA A 27 -0.25 -19.42 2.46
CA ALA A 27 -0.80 -20.65 1.91
C ALA A 27 -1.49 -20.44 0.55
N VAL A 28 -2.18 -19.31 0.35
CA VAL A 28 -2.90 -19.01 -0.89
C VAL A 28 -1.99 -18.40 -1.96
N ALA A 29 -1.01 -17.58 -1.57
CA ALA A 29 -0.15 -16.83 -2.49
C ALA A 29 1.15 -17.57 -2.87
N SER A 30 1.60 -18.55 -2.07
CA SER A 30 2.82 -19.32 -2.36
C SER A 30 2.53 -20.51 -3.25
N LEU A 31 3.04 -20.47 -4.49
CA LEU A 31 2.88 -21.52 -5.48
C LEU A 31 4.14 -22.37 -5.59
N GLN A 32 3.98 -23.68 -5.75
CA GLN A 32 5.04 -24.62 -6.07
C GLN A 32 4.96 -25.03 -7.55
N GLY A 33 6.10 -25.10 -8.22
CA GLY A 33 6.17 -25.40 -9.65
C GLY A 33 7.42 -24.80 -10.30
N ALA A 34 7.56 -24.91 -11.62
CA ALA A 34 8.69 -24.30 -12.33
C ALA A 34 8.30 -22.92 -12.89
N PHE A 35 8.84 -21.86 -12.30
CA PHE A 35 8.53 -20.48 -12.67
C PHE A 35 9.76 -19.76 -13.22
N ARG A 36 9.63 -19.15 -14.40
CA ARG A 36 10.68 -18.28 -14.96
C ARG A 36 10.53 -16.88 -14.40
N LEU A 37 11.50 -16.44 -13.61
CA LEU A 37 11.53 -15.10 -12.99
C LEU A 37 11.96 -14.04 -14.01
N ARG A 38 11.73 -12.76 -13.67
CA ARG A 38 12.19 -11.61 -14.48
C ARG A 38 13.70 -11.59 -14.70
N SER A 39 14.47 -12.16 -13.77
CA SER A 39 15.92 -12.35 -13.89
C SER A 39 16.33 -13.37 -14.95
N GLY A 40 15.37 -14.12 -15.51
CA GLY A 40 15.61 -15.24 -16.43
C GLY A 40 15.85 -16.57 -15.73
N GLN A 41 16.06 -16.57 -14.41
CA GLN A 41 16.25 -17.78 -13.60
C GLN A 41 14.95 -18.57 -13.45
N THR A 42 15.06 -19.88 -13.24
CA THR A 42 13.92 -20.74 -12.89
C THR A 42 13.89 -20.93 -11.37
N SER A 43 12.72 -20.71 -10.77
CA SER A 43 12.44 -20.94 -9.35
C SER A 43 11.44 -22.08 -9.18
N SER A 44 11.59 -22.87 -8.12
CA SER A 44 10.63 -23.90 -7.71
C SER A 44 9.41 -23.31 -6.98
N THR A 45 9.47 -22.03 -6.63
CA THR A 45 8.41 -21.29 -5.93
C THR A 45 8.15 -19.93 -6.56
N TYR A 46 6.91 -19.46 -6.45
CA TYR A 46 6.50 -18.12 -6.85
C TYR A 46 5.45 -17.56 -5.90
N PHE A 47 5.59 -16.30 -5.51
CA PHE A 47 4.61 -15.61 -4.66
C PHE A 47 3.68 -14.78 -5.55
N ASP A 48 2.46 -15.26 -5.76
CA ASP A 48 1.41 -14.61 -6.54
C ASP A 48 0.47 -13.83 -5.63
N LYS A 49 0.78 -12.55 -5.44
CA LYS A 49 0.03 -11.62 -4.57
C LYS A 49 -1.44 -11.47 -4.97
N TYR A 50 -1.77 -11.59 -6.25
CA TYR A 50 -3.15 -11.43 -6.71
C TYR A 50 -4.10 -12.52 -6.18
N ARG A 51 -3.57 -13.65 -5.69
CA ARG A 51 -4.41 -14.73 -5.16
C ARG A 51 -5.10 -14.37 -3.85
N PHE A 52 -4.45 -13.63 -2.95
CA PHE A 52 -5.13 -13.16 -1.74
C PHE A 52 -6.04 -11.96 -2.04
N GLU A 53 -5.65 -11.11 -3.00
CA GLU A 53 -6.47 -9.98 -3.45
C GLU A 53 -7.78 -10.43 -4.13
N ALA A 54 -7.75 -11.58 -4.80
CA ALA A 54 -8.91 -12.17 -5.47
C ALA A 54 -9.76 -13.08 -4.57
N ASP A 55 -9.30 -13.40 -3.36
CA ASP A 55 -10.08 -14.13 -2.37
C ASP A 55 -10.86 -13.12 -1.49
N PRO A 56 -12.21 -13.07 -1.57
CA PRO A 56 -12.98 -12.06 -0.86
C PRO A 56 -12.87 -12.13 0.67
N ALA A 57 -12.61 -13.32 1.24
CA ALA A 57 -12.46 -13.49 2.68
C ALA A 57 -11.09 -12.97 3.13
N LEU A 58 -10.03 -13.36 2.42
CA LEU A 58 -8.69 -12.87 2.72
C LEU A 58 -8.53 -11.38 2.43
N LEU A 59 -9.04 -10.87 1.31
CA LEU A 59 -9.03 -9.45 0.99
C LEU A 59 -9.71 -8.63 2.09
N ARG A 60 -10.86 -9.09 2.61
CA ARG A 60 -11.55 -8.43 3.72
C ARG A 60 -10.68 -8.40 4.98
N HIS A 61 -10.06 -9.51 5.34
CA HIS A 61 -9.21 -9.58 6.54
C HIS A 61 -7.96 -8.70 6.40
N VAL A 62 -7.27 -8.75 5.26
CA VAL A 62 -6.11 -7.88 4.97
C VAL A 62 -6.51 -6.41 5.01
N ALA A 63 -7.66 -6.05 4.43
CA ALA A 63 -8.15 -4.68 4.47
C ALA A 63 -8.44 -4.22 5.91
N ALA A 64 -9.07 -5.06 6.74
CA ALA A 64 -9.36 -4.74 8.14
C ALA A 64 -8.07 -4.49 8.95
N GLU A 65 -7.04 -5.32 8.77
CA GLU A 65 -5.72 -5.09 9.38
C GLU A 65 -5.10 -3.77 8.90
N MET A 66 -5.16 -3.49 7.60
CA MET A 66 -4.62 -2.24 7.04
C MET A 66 -5.39 -1.00 7.48
N VAL A 67 -6.70 -1.11 7.75
CA VAL A 67 -7.50 -0.01 8.32
C VAL A 67 -6.99 0.39 9.71
N SER A 68 -6.54 -0.57 10.51
CA SER A 68 -5.96 -0.31 11.84
C SER A 68 -4.66 0.51 11.80
N LEU A 69 -4.01 0.54 10.64
CA LEU A 69 -2.75 1.26 10.39
C LEU A 69 -2.97 2.70 9.89
N LEU A 70 -4.22 3.10 9.64
CA LEU A 70 -4.50 4.42 9.11
C LEU A 70 -4.15 5.50 10.15
N PRO A 71 -3.36 6.53 9.77
CA PRO A 71 -3.12 7.65 10.66
C PRO A 71 -4.40 8.46 10.88
N GLU A 72 -4.47 9.12 12.04
CA GLU A 72 -5.56 10.03 12.35
C GLU A 72 -5.67 11.13 11.28
N GLY A 73 -6.91 11.42 10.88
CA GLY A 73 -7.18 12.43 9.87
C GLY A 73 -6.94 12.00 8.42
N SER A 74 -6.88 10.70 8.16
CA SER A 74 -7.02 10.15 6.80
C SER A 74 -8.36 10.57 6.18
N GLU A 75 -8.34 11.14 4.98
CA GLU A 75 -9.55 11.64 4.30
C GLU A 75 -9.84 10.93 2.97
N VAL A 76 -8.82 10.39 2.30
CA VAL A 76 -8.94 9.64 1.04
C VAL A 76 -7.94 8.49 1.02
N LEU A 77 -8.37 7.34 0.49
CA LEU A 77 -7.53 6.16 0.27
C LEU A 77 -7.14 6.07 -1.21
N ALA A 78 -5.87 6.28 -1.55
CA ALA A 78 -5.41 6.26 -2.93
C ALA A 78 -4.70 4.94 -3.27
N GLY A 79 -5.37 4.05 -4.01
CA GLY A 79 -4.80 2.79 -4.46
C GLY A 79 -3.95 2.96 -5.72
N LEU A 80 -2.70 2.50 -5.72
CA LEU A 80 -1.85 2.48 -6.92
C LEU A 80 -2.21 1.29 -7.82
N GLU A 81 -2.34 1.53 -9.13
CA GLU A 81 -2.65 0.46 -10.06
C GLU A 81 -1.50 -0.56 -10.21
N LEU A 82 -1.75 -1.87 -10.25
CA LEU A 82 -3.07 -2.52 -10.17
C LEU A 82 -3.42 -2.93 -8.73
N GLY A 83 -2.51 -3.55 -7.99
CA GLY A 83 -2.87 -4.29 -6.77
C GLY A 83 -3.20 -3.46 -5.54
N GLY A 84 -2.79 -2.19 -5.47
CA GLY A 84 -3.30 -1.26 -4.47
C GLY A 84 -4.80 -0.95 -4.62
N VAL A 85 -5.36 -1.09 -5.83
CA VAL A 85 -6.77 -0.74 -6.13
C VAL A 85 -7.77 -1.68 -5.46
N PRO A 86 -7.67 -3.02 -5.56
CA PRO A 86 -8.56 -3.95 -4.84
C PRO A 86 -8.59 -3.67 -3.33
N ILE A 87 -7.42 -3.46 -2.73
CA ILE A 87 -7.28 -3.24 -1.29
C ILE A 87 -7.85 -1.87 -0.89
N ALA A 88 -7.52 -0.79 -1.61
CA ALA A 88 -8.08 0.53 -1.35
C ALA A 88 -9.62 0.53 -1.45
N THR A 89 -10.17 -0.24 -2.39
CA THR A 89 -11.61 -0.42 -2.54
C THR A 89 -12.21 -1.13 -1.33
N ALA A 90 -11.59 -2.23 -0.88
CA ALA A 90 -12.05 -2.95 0.31
C ALA A 90 -11.96 -2.11 1.59
N MET A 91 -10.85 -1.39 1.80
CA MET A 91 -10.67 -0.46 2.92
C MET A 91 -11.68 0.70 2.88
N SER A 92 -12.02 1.20 1.69
CA SER A 92 -13.03 2.24 1.50
C SER A 92 -14.43 1.74 1.92
N LEU A 93 -14.78 0.51 1.56
CA LEU A 93 -16.05 -0.11 1.99
C LEU A 93 -16.11 -0.30 3.51
N GLU A 94 -14.98 -0.64 4.15
CA GLU A 94 -14.90 -0.85 5.60
C GLU A 94 -14.96 0.46 6.39
N THR A 95 -14.30 1.52 5.91
CA THR A 95 -14.14 2.79 6.64
C THR A 95 -15.17 3.86 6.28
N GLY A 96 -15.80 3.76 5.11
CA GLY A 96 -16.59 4.82 4.52
C GLY A 96 -15.76 5.98 3.95
N LEU A 97 -14.43 5.94 4.03
CA LEU A 97 -13.56 6.93 3.38
C LEU A 97 -13.60 6.74 1.86
N PRO A 98 -13.64 7.81 1.05
CA PRO A 98 -13.60 7.70 -0.40
C PRO A 98 -12.27 7.10 -0.90
N ALA A 99 -12.35 6.29 -1.95
CA ALA A 99 -11.17 5.80 -2.66
C ALA A 99 -10.84 6.67 -3.89
N ALA A 100 -9.55 6.81 -4.18
CA ALA A 100 -9.02 7.31 -5.43
C ALA A 100 -8.07 6.27 -6.04
N PHE A 101 -7.87 6.32 -7.36
CA PHE A 101 -7.08 5.32 -8.08
C PHE A 101 -5.97 6.01 -8.88
N VAL A 102 -4.72 5.70 -8.53
CA VAL A 102 -3.55 6.30 -9.16
C VAL A 102 -3.06 5.41 -10.30
N ARG A 103 -2.92 6.01 -11.47
CA ARG A 103 -2.32 5.36 -12.64
C ARG A 103 -0.81 5.58 -12.66
N LYS A 104 -0.06 4.58 -13.12
CA LYS A 104 1.40 4.68 -13.34
C LYS A 104 1.75 5.62 -14.49
N LYS A 105 0.80 5.82 -15.41
CA LYS A 105 0.90 6.79 -16.50
C LYS A 105 -0.44 7.48 -16.66
N ALA A 106 -0.41 8.80 -16.82
CA ALA A 106 -1.60 9.55 -17.22
C ALA A 106 -2.13 9.01 -18.56
N LYS A 107 -3.44 9.11 -18.76
CA LYS A 107 -4.05 8.79 -20.05
C LYS A 107 -3.69 9.87 -21.06
N ASP A 108 -3.54 9.47 -22.33
CA ASP A 108 -3.34 10.38 -23.46
C ASP A 108 -4.67 11.01 -23.94
N TYR A 109 -5.78 10.74 -23.24
CA TYR A 109 -7.15 11.15 -23.58
C TYR A 109 -8.03 11.23 -22.32
N GLY A 110 -9.17 11.94 -22.40
CA GLY A 110 -10.08 12.14 -21.25
C GLY A 110 -9.64 13.28 -20.34
N THR A 111 -9.72 13.13 -19.02
CA THR A 111 -9.30 14.16 -18.04
C THR A 111 -7.78 14.39 -18.04
N CYS A 112 -7.00 13.51 -18.69
CA CYS A 112 -5.53 13.49 -18.66
C CYS A 112 -4.93 13.48 -17.23
N GLN A 113 -5.75 13.15 -16.23
CA GLN A 113 -5.33 13.08 -14.84
C GLN A 113 -4.73 11.71 -14.54
N ALA A 114 -3.71 11.68 -13.69
CA ALA A 114 -3.13 10.45 -13.19
C ALA A 114 -3.92 9.84 -12.02
N VAL A 115 -4.83 10.60 -11.41
CA VAL A 115 -5.66 10.17 -10.27
C VAL A 115 -7.13 10.19 -10.69
N GLU A 116 -7.82 9.08 -10.46
CA GLU A 116 -9.22 8.84 -10.82
C GLU A 116 -10.08 8.65 -9.56
N GLY A 117 -11.41 8.80 -9.66
CA GLY A 117 -12.35 8.41 -8.59
C GLY A 117 -12.86 9.53 -7.67
N GLY A 118 -12.32 10.75 -7.76
CA GLY A 118 -12.84 11.92 -7.04
C GLY A 118 -11.87 13.10 -6.94
N ASP A 119 -12.35 14.23 -6.41
CA ASP A 119 -11.50 15.39 -6.09
C ASP A 119 -10.69 15.13 -4.82
N ILE A 120 -9.37 15.14 -4.96
CA ILE A 120 -8.40 14.96 -3.87
C ILE A 120 -7.77 16.27 -3.42
N ALA A 121 -7.99 17.37 -4.14
CA ALA A 121 -7.33 18.64 -3.86
C ALA A 121 -7.65 19.14 -2.44
N GLY A 122 -6.62 19.55 -1.71
CA GLY A 122 -6.72 20.01 -0.33
C GLY A 122 -6.97 18.92 0.71
N LYS A 123 -7.02 17.63 0.32
CA LYS A 123 -7.29 16.51 1.25
C LYS A 123 -6.01 15.81 1.68
N ARG A 124 -6.08 15.17 2.85
CA ARG A 124 -5.05 14.26 3.36
C ARG A 124 -5.27 12.83 2.85
N VAL A 125 -4.35 12.39 2.00
CA VAL A 125 -4.41 11.14 1.27
C VAL A 125 -3.47 10.12 1.90
N VAL A 126 -3.96 8.89 2.07
CA VAL A 126 -3.12 7.73 2.38
C VAL A 126 -2.96 6.90 1.12
N LEU A 127 -1.72 6.64 0.73
CA LEU A 127 -1.41 5.74 -0.38
C LEU A 127 -1.55 4.29 0.08
N VAL A 128 -2.22 3.47 -0.74
CA VAL A 128 -2.49 2.05 -0.48
C VAL A 128 -1.81 1.22 -1.56
N GLU A 129 -1.04 0.21 -1.14
CA GLU A 129 -0.37 -0.72 -2.04
C GLU A 129 -0.42 -2.17 -1.52
N ASP A 130 -0.36 -3.14 -2.43
CA ASP A 130 -0.30 -4.55 -2.08
C ASP A 130 1.06 -4.94 -1.45
N VAL A 131 2.15 -4.72 -2.17
CA VAL A 131 3.47 -5.24 -1.89
C VAL A 131 4.50 -4.20 -2.28
N ILE A 132 5.24 -3.70 -1.30
CA ILE A 132 6.31 -2.73 -1.54
C ILE A 132 7.68 -3.39 -1.38
N THR A 133 8.54 -3.28 -2.39
CA THR A 133 9.95 -3.71 -2.32
C THR A 133 10.89 -2.52 -2.10
N THR A 134 11.05 -1.67 -3.11
CA THR A 134 11.87 -0.45 -3.02
C THR A 134 11.06 0.81 -2.79
N GLY A 135 9.76 0.79 -3.11
CA GLY A 135 8.86 1.93 -2.99
C GLY A 135 8.95 2.97 -4.11
N GLY A 136 9.73 2.73 -5.18
CA GLY A 136 9.87 3.70 -6.28
C GLY A 136 8.52 4.10 -6.91
N ALA A 137 7.66 3.11 -7.21
CA ALA A 137 6.35 3.38 -7.79
C ALA A 137 5.41 4.14 -6.83
N VAL A 138 5.56 3.92 -5.51
CA VAL A 138 4.82 4.64 -4.48
C VAL A 138 5.29 6.09 -4.37
N ALA A 139 6.60 6.33 -4.48
CA ALA A 139 7.14 7.70 -4.52
C ALA A 139 6.67 8.47 -5.76
N ASP A 140 6.64 7.82 -6.93
CA ASP A 140 6.08 8.42 -8.14
C ASP A 140 4.59 8.74 -7.99
N ALA A 141 3.82 7.82 -7.41
CA ALA A 141 2.40 8.03 -7.12
C ALA A 141 2.16 9.18 -6.13
N ALA A 142 3.01 9.30 -5.09
CA ALA A 142 2.92 10.37 -4.11
C ALA A 142 3.10 11.74 -4.78
N ARG A 143 4.10 11.87 -5.66
CA ARG A 143 4.31 13.10 -6.43
C ARG A 143 3.10 13.45 -7.30
N LEU A 144 2.49 12.47 -7.96
CA LEU A 144 1.29 12.69 -8.79
C LEU A 144 0.08 13.17 -7.97
N ILE A 145 -0.09 12.64 -6.75
CA ILE A 145 -1.13 13.08 -5.81
C ILE A 145 -0.86 14.51 -5.32
N GLU A 146 0.38 14.84 -5.00
CA GLU A 146 0.79 16.18 -4.58
C GLU A 146 0.63 17.21 -5.71
N GLU A 147 0.97 16.85 -6.94
CA GLU A 147 0.74 17.67 -8.14
C GLU A 147 -0.75 17.93 -8.41
N ALA A 148 -1.62 17.01 -7.98
CA ALA A 148 -3.07 17.19 -8.00
C ALA A 148 -3.60 18.03 -6.82
N GLY A 149 -2.71 18.61 -6.00
CA GLY A 149 -3.05 19.55 -4.93
C GLY A 149 -3.45 18.90 -3.60
N ALA A 150 -3.22 17.59 -3.45
CA ALA A 150 -3.48 16.87 -2.20
C ALA A 150 -2.21 16.73 -1.34
N GLN A 151 -2.36 16.31 -0.09
CA GLN A 151 -1.25 16.02 0.80
C GLN A 151 -1.17 14.51 1.06
N VAL A 152 -0.06 13.86 0.68
CA VAL A 152 0.18 12.46 1.05
C VAL A 152 0.71 12.41 2.49
N ILE A 153 -0.05 11.82 3.41
CA ILE A 153 0.30 11.81 4.83
C ILE A 153 0.94 10.50 5.30
N ALA A 154 0.70 9.39 4.58
CA ALA A 154 1.28 8.09 4.86
C ALA A 154 1.13 7.13 3.66
N VAL A 155 1.88 6.04 3.72
CA VAL A 155 1.69 4.84 2.89
C VAL A 155 1.30 3.70 3.81
N VAL A 156 0.28 2.94 3.42
CA VAL A 156 -0.10 1.68 4.06
C VAL A 156 -0.03 0.57 3.02
N CYS A 157 0.67 -0.52 3.33
CA CYS A 157 0.75 -1.68 2.44
C CYS A 157 0.40 -2.99 3.11
N ALA A 158 -0.07 -3.96 2.33
CA ALA A 158 -0.32 -5.29 2.87
C ALA A 158 1.02 -5.97 3.23
N ILE A 159 2.03 -5.89 2.36
CA ILE A 159 3.29 -6.60 2.54
C ILE A 159 4.50 -5.70 2.26
N TRP A 160 5.35 -5.50 3.25
CA TRP A 160 6.69 -4.92 3.09
C TRP A 160 7.72 -6.00 2.76
N ARG A 161 8.37 -5.88 1.60
CA ARG A 161 9.42 -6.78 1.10
C ARG A 161 10.80 -6.13 0.97
N GLY A 162 10.94 -4.87 1.40
CA GLY A 162 12.23 -4.20 1.45
C GLY A 162 13.12 -4.77 2.56
N ASP A 163 14.38 -4.33 2.56
CA ASP A 163 15.32 -4.70 3.61
C ASP A 163 15.14 -3.79 4.82
N GLY A 164 15.02 -4.38 6.01
CA GLY A 164 14.83 -3.63 7.26
C GLY A 164 13.41 -3.06 7.43
N PRO A 165 13.23 -2.11 8.37
CA PRO A 165 11.92 -1.55 8.66
C PRO A 165 11.32 -0.81 7.46
N PRO A 166 9.97 -0.74 7.34
CA PRO A 166 9.31 -0.04 6.25
C PRO A 166 9.77 1.42 6.09
N ALA A 167 10.44 1.71 4.97
CA ALA A 167 10.94 3.04 4.64
C ALA A 167 11.23 3.17 3.14
N ILE A 168 10.78 4.25 2.51
CA ILE A 168 11.00 4.50 1.09
C ILE A 168 12.10 5.55 0.94
N ALA A 169 13.26 5.16 0.41
CA ALA A 169 14.43 6.05 0.28
C ALA A 169 14.14 7.29 -0.59
N ALA A 170 13.28 7.15 -1.61
CA ALA A 170 12.85 8.25 -2.48
C ALA A 170 11.82 9.19 -1.83
N ALA A 171 11.29 8.85 -0.65
CA ALA A 171 10.33 9.64 0.11
C ALA A 171 10.64 9.57 1.62
N PRO A 172 11.82 10.05 2.07
CA PRO A 172 12.37 9.78 3.41
C PRO A 172 11.57 10.37 4.57
N GLY A 173 10.64 11.30 4.32
CA GLY A 173 9.76 11.89 5.33
C GLY A 173 8.36 11.27 5.38
N LEU A 174 8.04 10.33 4.48
CA LEU A 174 6.72 9.74 4.36
C LEU A 174 6.63 8.49 5.24
N PRO A 175 5.76 8.46 6.27
CA PRO A 175 5.56 7.27 7.09
C PRO A 175 5.06 6.10 6.25
N VAL A 176 5.62 4.91 6.50
CA VAL A 176 5.22 3.66 5.86
C VAL A 176 4.77 2.68 6.92
N PHE A 177 3.55 2.17 6.78
CA PHE A 177 2.98 1.13 7.63
C PHE A 177 2.73 -0.12 6.79
N ALA A 178 2.99 -1.29 7.37
CA ALA A 178 2.84 -2.56 6.70
C ALA A 178 2.06 -3.53 7.58
N ALA A 179 1.05 -4.19 7.02
CA ALA A 179 0.32 -5.23 7.72
C ALA A 179 1.13 -6.52 7.86
N MET A 180 2.06 -6.79 6.95
CA MET A 180 2.98 -7.93 7.03
C MET A 180 4.35 -7.50 6.52
N GLN A 181 5.39 -8.16 6.98
CA GLN A 181 6.74 -8.04 6.47
C GLN A 181 7.18 -9.35 5.81
N LYS A 182 8.24 -9.28 5.01
CA LYS A 182 8.84 -10.44 4.35
C LYS A 182 9.09 -11.62 5.31
N GLY A 183 9.50 -11.33 6.55
CA GLY A 183 9.75 -12.35 7.57
C GLY A 183 8.50 -13.08 8.06
N ASP A 184 7.31 -12.49 7.90
CA ASP A 184 6.04 -13.13 8.28
C ASP A 184 5.56 -14.14 7.23
N LEU A 185 6.13 -14.08 6.02
CA LEU A 185 5.68 -14.85 4.85
C LEU A 185 6.72 -15.86 4.35
N LEU A 186 7.98 -15.73 4.78
CA LEU A 186 9.07 -16.63 4.42
C LEU A 186 9.51 -17.42 5.64
N ASP A 187 9.82 -18.70 5.45
CA ASP A 187 10.50 -19.53 6.45
C ASP A 187 11.93 -19.05 6.72
#